data_AF-K1X366-F1
#
_entry.id   AF-K1X366-F1
#
_cell.length_a   1.000
_cell.length_b   1.000
_cell.length_c   1.000
_cell.angle_alpha   90.00
_cell.angle_beta   90.00
_cell.angle_gamma   90.00
#
_symmetry.space_group_name_H-M   'P 1'
#
loop_
_entity.id
_entity.type
_entity.pdbx_description
1 polymer ?
#
loop_
_entity_poly.entity_id
_entity_poly.type
_entity_poly.pdbx_seq_one_letter_code
_entity_poly.pdbx_strand_id
1 'polypeptide(L)'
;MISDGNGGAYITWLEVHSDNVNHTEVYAQHIDANGNKKWDGFAGKMIAGIRPSQENNGHTDTSLYEAERTSLVLTSDNTGGVFVAWRQSKRSVEGVPFEDISNIKNIYIQHLTSDGVELFVEDGMPVAPFSTRQEIPKIVSDGDGGVFVAWNDDRNAGTTSGESINTDIYAQHISQSGSNMWGSTGKQVTSGSSKQLLNDIV
;
A
#
# COMPACT_ATOMS: atom_id res chain seq x y z
N MET A 1 -4.54 13.20 -1.89
CA MET A 1 -3.72 13.96 -2.85
C MET A 1 -2.60 14.67 -2.11
N ILE A 2 -1.47 14.91 -2.74
CA ILE A 2 -0.36 15.71 -2.21
C ILE A 2 0.21 16.61 -3.30
N SER A 3 0.81 17.75 -2.96
CA SER A 3 1.50 18.60 -3.93
C SER A 3 2.75 17.89 -4.48
N ASP A 4 3.11 18.19 -5.72
CA ASP A 4 4.37 17.76 -6.35
C ASP A 4 5.56 18.73 -6.08
N GLY A 5 5.34 19.79 -5.29
CA GLY A 5 6.33 20.83 -5.00
C GLY A 5 6.58 21.84 -6.14
N ASN A 6 5.97 21.66 -7.31
CA ASN A 6 6.17 22.46 -8.52
C ASN A 6 4.87 23.09 -9.04
N GLY A 7 3.85 23.15 -8.19
CA GLY A 7 2.53 23.72 -8.51
C GLY A 7 1.52 22.71 -9.04
N GLY A 8 1.91 21.45 -9.25
CA GLY A 8 1.04 20.33 -9.54
C GLY A 8 0.71 19.48 -8.30
N ALA A 9 0.12 18.32 -8.55
CA ALA A 9 -0.26 17.38 -7.50
C ALA A 9 -0.29 15.92 -7.96
N TYR A 10 -0.09 15.02 -7.00
CA TYR A 10 -0.35 13.59 -7.13
C TYR A 10 -1.69 13.24 -6.50
N ILE A 11 -2.51 12.51 -7.22
CA ILE A 11 -3.82 12.02 -6.79
C ILE A 11 -3.81 10.51 -6.91
N THR A 12 -4.34 9.82 -5.91
CA THR A 12 -4.58 8.37 -5.94
C THR A 12 -6.02 8.07 -5.61
N TRP A 13 -6.54 7.01 -6.19
CA TRP A 13 -7.89 6.52 -5.93
C TRP A 13 -7.91 5.00 -6.05
N LEU A 14 -8.99 4.41 -5.55
CA LEU A 14 -9.31 3.01 -5.77
C LEU A 14 -10.31 2.92 -6.91
N GLU A 15 -10.10 1.94 -7.79
CA GLU A 15 -11.12 1.49 -8.72
C GLU A 15 -11.68 0.17 -8.21
N VAL A 16 -13.01 0.08 -8.15
CA VAL A 16 -13.73 -1.13 -7.75
C VAL A 16 -14.36 -1.71 -9.01
N HIS A 17 -14.08 -2.97 -9.28
CA HIS A 17 -14.62 -3.63 -10.46
C HIS A 17 -16.09 -3.98 -10.25
N SER A 18 -16.94 -3.68 -11.24
CA SER A 18 -18.40 -3.84 -11.11
C SER A 18 -18.85 -5.29 -11.03
N ASP A 19 -18.04 -6.21 -11.54
CA ASP A 19 -18.23 -7.65 -11.55
C ASP A 19 -17.60 -8.36 -10.34
N ASN A 20 -16.68 -7.70 -9.62
CA ASN A 20 -16.07 -8.23 -8.41
C ASN A 20 -15.78 -7.15 -7.35
N VAL A 21 -16.67 -7.05 -6.37
CA VAL A 21 -16.58 -6.06 -5.27
C VAL A 21 -15.40 -6.30 -4.32
N ASN A 22 -14.85 -7.52 -4.29
CA ASN A 22 -13.67 -7.86 -3.49
C ASN A 22 -12.38 -7.51 -4.23
N HIS A 23 -12.49 -7.11 -5.50
CA HIS A 23 -11.36 -6.69 -6.32
C HIS A 23 -11.31 -5.17 -6.42
N THR A 24 -10.24 -4.61 -5.85
CA THR A 24 -10.00 -3.17 -5.91
C THR A 24 -8.58 -2.90 -6.38
N GLU A 25 -8.43 -1.96 -7.29
CA GLU A 25 -7.16 -1.57 -7.91
C GLU A 25 -6.72 -0.20 -7.41
N VAL A 26 -5.41 0.01 -7.32
CA VAL A 26 -4.83 1.29 -6.93
C VAL A 26 -4.39 2.03 -8.19
N TYR A 27 -4.91 3.23 -8.37
CA TYR A 27 -4.53 4.11 -9.46
C TYR A 27 -3.92 5.40 -8.92
N ALA A 28 -3.11 6.05 -9.76
CA ALA A 28 -2.62 7.38 -9.49
C ALA A 28 -2.48 8.22 -10.77
N GLN A 29 -2.45 9.53 -10.59
CA GLN A 29 -2.22 10.51 -11.66
C GLN A 29 -1.39 11.69 -11.11
N HIS A 30 -0.50 12.20 -11.96
CA HIS A 30 0.17 13.48 -11.81
C HIS A 30 -0.58 14.53 -12.61
N ILE A 31 -0.96 15.63 -11.97
CA ILE A 31 -1.57 16.78 -12.64
C ILE A 31 -0.66 18.01 -12.52
N ASP A 32 -0.57 18.80 -13.58
CA ASP A 32 0.14 20.09 -13.56
C ASP A 32 -0.70 21.20 -12.90
N ALA A 33 -0.11 22.40 -12.79
CA ALA A 33 -0.77 23.57 -12.21
C ALA A 33 -2.03 24.05 -12.97
N ASN A 34 -2.21 23.62 -14.22
CA ASN A 34 -3.37 23.93 -15.05
C ASN A 34 -4.43 22.80 -15.01
N GLY A 35 -4.17 21.71 -14.28
CA GLY A 35 -5.03 20.54 -14.21
C GLY A 35 -4.86 19.56 -15.39
N ASN A 36 -3.82 19.70 -16.20
CA ASN A 36 -3.53 18.74 -17.27
C ASN A 36 -2.92 17.47 -16.67
N LYS A 37 -3.33 16.32 -17.18
CA LYS A 37 -2.74 15.01 -16.85
C LYS A 37 -1.30 14.96 -17.39
N LYS A 38 -0.36 14.55 -16.54
CA LYS A 38 1.06 14.35 -16.89
C LYS A 38 1.43 12.89 -17.13
N TRP A 39 0.70 11.93 -16.58
CA TRP A 39 0.86 10.53 -16.95
C TRP A 39 -0.22 10.12 -17.96
N ASP A 40 0.23 9.52 -19.06
CA ASP A 40 -0.64 9.09 -20.15
C ASP A 40 -1.57 7.94 -19.71
N GLY A 41 -2.78 7.90 -20.29
CA GLY A 41 -3.78 6.87 -20.04
C GLY A 41 -5.18 7.43 -19.73
N PHE A 42 -6.22 6.79 -20.26
CA PHE A 42 -7.61 7.21 -20.04
C PHE A 42 -7.99 7.13 -18.54
N ALA A 43 -7.57 6.07 -17.86
CA ALA A 43 -7.87 5.78 -16.46
C ALA A 43 -6.74 6.17 -15.48
N GLY A 44 -5.77 7.01 -15.88
CA GLY A 44 -4.55 7.24 -15.08
C GLY A 44 -3.63 6.02 -15.08
N LYS A 45 -2.62 6.03 -14.21
CA LYS A 45 -1.64 4.95 -14.10
C LYS A 45 -2.08 3.94 -13.04
N MET A 46 -2.25 2.67 -13.42
CA MET A 46 -2.43 1.58 -12.46
C MET A 46 -1.13 1.31 -11.70
N ILE A 47 -1.22 1.30 -10.38
CA ILE A 47 -0.10 1.08 -9.45
C ILE A 47 -0.09 -0.37 -8.96
N ALA A 48 -1.26 -0.89 -8.57
CA ALA A 48 -1.42 -2.28 -8.13
C ALA A 48 -2.80 -2.80 -8.52
N GLY A 49 -2.86 -3.99 -9.12
CA GLY A 49 -4.12 -4.54 -9.66
C GLY A 49 -3.91 -5.88 -10.32
N ILE A 50 -4.73 -6.21 -11.33
CA ILE A 50 -4.45 -7.32 -12.24
C ILE A 50 -3.97 -6.72 -13.56
N ARG A 51 -2.72 -7.01 -13.91
CA ARG A 51 -2.12 -6.52 -15.15
C ARG A 51 -2.29 -7.55 -16.27
N PRO A 52 -2.43 -7.11 -17.54
CA PRO A 52 -2.42 -8.01 -18.70
C PRO A 52 -1.18 -8.93 -18.76
N SER A 53 -0.05 -8.52 -18.18
CA SER A 53 1.15 -9.37 -18.05
C SER A 53 0.93 -10.61 -17.18
N GLN A 54 -0.05 -10.59 -16.26
CA GLN A 54 -0.45 -11.71 -15.41
C GLN A 54 -1.44 -12.67 -16.11
N GLU A 55 -2.02 -12.29 -17.24
CA GLU A 55 -2.94 -13.15 -18.04
C GLU A 55 -2.19 -14.29 -18.76
N ASN A 56 -0.86 -14.20 -18.89
CA ASN A 56 -0.04 -15.18 -19.61
C ASN A 56 0.29 -16.46 -18.80
N ASN A 57 -0.13 -16.57 -17.54
CA ASN A 57 0.08 -17.78 -16.72
C ASN A 57 -1.01 -18.85 -16.92
N GLY A 58 -1.75 -18.82 -18.02
CA GLY A 58 -2.74 -19.85 -18.36
C GLY A 58 -4.06 -19.79 -17.58
N HIS A 59 -4.21 -18.81 -16.67
CA HIS A 59 -5.47 -18.50 -16.02
C HIS A 59 -6.16 -17.40 -16.82
N THR A 60 -7.14 -17.76 -17.64
CA THR A 60 -7.99 -16.81 -18.37
C THR A 60 -9.08 -16.18 -17.51
N ASP A 61 -9.10 -16.51 -16.22
CA ASP A 61 -10.08 -16.03 -15.26
C ASP A 61 -9.40 -15.07 -14.27
N THR A 62 -9.49 -13.78 -14.58
CA THR A 62 -8.98 -12.68 -13.75
C THR A 62 -9.74 -12.54 -12.44
N SER A 63 -10.92 -13.16 -12.30
CA SER A 63 -11.65 -13.17 -11.03
C SER A 63 -10.94 -13.98 -9.94
N LEU A 64 -10.00 -14.86 -10.32
CA LEU A 64 -9.31 -15.74 -9.38
C LEU A 64 -8.20 -15.06 -8.56
N TYR A 65 -7.85 -13.80 -8.82
CA TYR A 65 -6.82 -13.04 -8.08
C TYR A 65 -7.41 -11.83 -7.34
N GLU A 66 -8.42 -12.09 -6.51
CA GLU A 66 -9.08 -11.14 -5.63
C GLU A 66 -8.11 -10.57 -4.59
N ALA A 67 -8.18 -9.26 -4.39
CA ALA A 67 -7.51 -8.56 -3.30
C ALA A 67 -8.20 -7.23 -3.04
N GLU A 68 -8.67 -7.07 -1.81
CA GLU A 68 -9.10 -5.78 -1.28
C GLU A 68 -7.87 -4.90 -1.00
N ARG A 69 -7.92 -3.65 -1.45
CA ARG A 69 -6.94 -2.58 -1.29
C ARG A 69 -7.66 -1.36 -0.75
N THR A 70 -7.09 -0.74 0.28
CA THR A 70 -7.76 0.29 1.06
C THR A 70 -6.72 1.19 1.75
N SER A 71 -7.18 2.26 2.41
CA SER A 71 -6.32 3.12 3.24
C SER A 71 -5.13 3.71 2.47
N LEU A 72 -5.41 4.32 1.32
CA LEU A 72 -4.40 4.98 0.50
C LEU A 72 -3.81 6.19 1.23
N VAL A 73 -2.49 6.27 1.28
CA VAL A 73 -1.74 7.42 1.79
C VAL A 73 -0.58 7.74 0.85
N LEU A 74 -0.25 9.02 0.71
CA LEU A 74 0.84 9.49 -0.14
C LEU A 74 1.78 10.41 0.62
N THR A 75 3.06 10.39 0.26
CA THR A 75 4.03 11.42 0.64
C THR A 75 5.03 11.67 -0.49
N SER A 76 5.67 12.83 -0.50
CA SER A 76 6.69 13.15 -1.51
C SER A 76 7.96 12.33 -1.27
N ASP A 77 8.73 12.10 -2.32
CA ASP A 77 10.12 11.62 -2.22
C ASP A 77 11.14 12.77 -2.04
N ASN A 78 10.67 14.03 -1.99
CA ASN A 78 11.46 15.27 -2.02
C ASN A 78 12.34 15.49 -3.27
N THR A 79 12.24 14.63 -4.29
CA THR A 79 12.95 14.78 -5.57
C THR A 79 12.01 14.98 -6.75
N GLY A 80 10.70 15.05 -6.47
CA GLY A 80 9.65 15.33 -7.42
C GLY A 80 8.77 14.11 -7.71
N GLY A 81 9.14 12.92 -7.25
CA GLY A 81 8.31 11.72 -7.24
C GLY A 81 7.40 11.63 -6.02
N VAL A 82 6.79 10.45 -5.87
CA VAL A 82 5.78 10.18 -4.84
C VAL A 82 5.86 8.74 -4.34
N PHE A 83 5.71 8.57 -3.03
CA PHE A 83 5.41 7.30 -2.40
C PHE A 83 3.90 7.15 -2.25
N VAL A 84 3.37 5.98 -2.61
CA VAL A 84 1.98 5.60 -2.41
C VAL A 84 1.96 4.32 -1.59
N ALA A 85 1.32 4.36 -0.42
CA ALA A 85 1.13 3.17 0.41
C ALA A 85 -0.36 2.84 0.57
N TRP A 86 -0.65 1.56 0.73
CA TRP A 86 -2.00 1.04 0.92
C TRP A 86 -2.00 -0.20 1.79
N ARG A 87 -3.14 -0.49 2.41
CA ARG A 87 -3.43 -1.78 3.02
C ARG A 87 -3.96 -2.72 1.95
N GLN A 88 -3.45 -3.94 1.89
CA GLN A 88 -3.92 -4.97 0.97
C GLN A 88 -4.19 -6.28 1.71
N SER A 89 -5.34 -6.89 1.45
CA SER A 89 -5.64 -8.26 1.87
C SER A 89 -4.78 -9.28 1.12
N LYS A 90 -4.58 -10.45 1.71
CA LYS A 90 -3.86 -11.52 1.03
C LYS A 90 -4.62 -11.89 -0.25
N ARG A 91 -3.90 -11.87 -1.38
CA ARG A 91 -4.43 -12.25 -2.68
C ARG A 91 -4.95 -13.69 -2.60
N SER A 92 -6.08 -13.96 -3.26
CA SER A 92 -6.60 -15.32 -3.41
C SER A 92 -5.53 -16.26 -3.99
N VAL A 93 -5.59 -17.50 -3.52
CA VAL A 93 -4.69 -18.58 -3.94
C VAL A 93 -5.56 -19.76 -4.37
N GLU A 94 -5.17 -20.45 -5.43
CA GLU A 94 -5.92 -21.61 -5.93
C GLU A 94 -6.21 -22.62 -4.81
N GLY A 95 -7.47 -23.05 -4.71
CA GLY A 95 -7.92 -24.01 -3.70
C GLY A 95 -8.12 -23.42 -2.30
N VAL A 96 -7.94 -22.11 -2.10
CA VAL A 96 -8.21 -21.43 -0.83
C VAL A 96 -9.28 -20.35 -1.07
N PRO A 97 -10.49 -20.47 -0.46
CA PRO A 97 -11.51 -19.43 -0.54
C PRO A 97 -10.97 -18.06 -0.08
N PHE A 98 -11.33 -17.00 -0.79
CA PHE A 98 -10.81 -15.65 -0.49
C PHE A 98 -11.20 -15.19 0.92
N GLU A 99 -12.42 -15.50 1.34
CA GLU A 99 -12.96 -15.18 2.66
C GLU A 99 -12.16 -15.79 3.82
N ASP A 100 -11.45 -16.91 3.57
CA ASP A 100 -10.64 -17.58 4.60
C ASP A 100 -9.32 -16.85 4.86
N ILE A 101 -8.87 -16.00 3.93
CA ILE A 101 -7.55 -15.34 3.99
C ILE A 101 -7.61 -13.82 3.86
N SER A 102 -8.76 -13.23 3.54
CA SER A 102 -8.94 -11.79 3.35
C SER A 102 -8.71 -10.99 4.65
N ASN A 103 -8.79 -11.66 5.81
CA ASN A 103 -8.47 -11.09 7.12
C ASN A 103 -6.96 -10.86 7.32
N ILE A 104 -6.10 -11.54 6.56
CA ILE A 104 -4.65 -11.29 6.53
C ILE A 104 -4.42 -10.05 5.68
N LYS A 105 -3.95 -8.97 6.30
CA LYS A 105 -3.76 -7.68 5.63
C LYS A 105 -2.35 -7.17 5.89
N ASN A 106 -1.64 -6.81 4.84
CA ASN A 106 -0.29 -6.23 4.92
C ASN A 106 -0.29 -4.82 4.34
N ILE A 107 0.68 -4.02 4.75
CA ILE A 107 0.94 -2.72 4.14
C ILE A 107 1.88 -2.90 2.94
N TYR A 108 1.49 -2.32 1.81
CA TYR A 108 2.27 -2.26 0.59
C TYR A 108 2.60 -0.82 0.26
N ILE A 109 3.69 -0.64 -0.49
CA ILE A 109 4.15 0.66 -0.95
C ILE A 109 4.72 0.58 -2.36
N GLN A 110 4.53 1.64 -3.13
CA GLN A 110 5.18 1.88 -4.40
C GLN A 110 5.85 3.25 -4.38
N HIS A 111 6.96 3.38 -5.10
CA HIS A 111 7.68 4.62 -5.31
C HIS A 111 7.62 4.96 -6.81
N LEU A 112 7.13 6.13 -7.15
CA LEU A 112 6.97 6.59 -8.53
C LEU A 112 7.84 7.81 -8.78
N THR A 113 8.53 7.82 -9.91
CA THR A 113 9.16 9.06 -10.41
C THR A 113 8.11 10.08 -10.81
N SER A 114 8.53 11.33 -11.06
CA SER A 114 7.65 12.38 -11.60
C SER A 114 6.99 12.03 -12.93
N ASP A 115 7.59 11.13 -13.69
CA ASP A 115 7.09 10.66 -14.98
C ASP A 115 6.28 9.35 -14.87
N GLY A 116 6.03 8.89 -13.64
CA GLY A 116 5.18 7.73 -13.37
C GLY A 116 5.90 6.40 -13.58
N VAL A 117 7.23 6.38 -13.56
CA VAL A 117 7.99 5.13 -13.57
C VAL A 117 8.00 4.53 -12.17
N GLU A 118 7.62 3.26 -12.06
CA GLU A 118 7.68 2.49 -10.81
C GLU A 118 9.13 2.15 -10.48
N LEU A 119 9.54 2.45 -9.24
CA LEU A 119 10.89 2.22 -8.73
C LEU A 119 10.95 1.03 -7.77
N PHE A 120 9.82 0.65 -7.15
CA PHE A 120 9.71 -0.61 -6.41
C PHE A 120 9.08 -1.69 -7.28
N VAL A 121 9.15 -2.92 -6.80
CA VAL A 121 8.61 -4.10 -7.49
C VAL A 121 7.15 -3.90 -7.92
N GLU A 122 6.83 -4.46 -9.08
CA GLU A 122 5.47 -4.46 -9.64
C GLU A 122 4.43 -4.94 -8.61
N ASP A 123 3.23 -4.36 -8.66
CA ASP A 123 2.14 -4.57 -7.69
C ASP A 123 2.47 -4.18 -6.25
N GLY A 124 3.58 -3.46 -6.03
CA GLY A 124 3.97 -2.90 -4.76
C GLY A 124 4.84 -3.82 -3.92
N MET A 125 5.74 -3.19 -3.16
CA MET A 125 6.59 -3.87 -2.20
C MET A 125 5.88 -4.01 -0.85
N PRO A 126 5.85 -5.19 -0.21
CA PRO A 126 5.35 -5.32 1.15
C PRO A 126 6.30 -4.61 2.13
N VAL A 127 5.77 -3.71 2.96
CA VAL A 127 6.53 -2.93 3.95
C VAL A 127 7.07 -3.83 5.06
N ALA A 128 6.24 -4.77 5.53
CA ALA A 128 6.57 -5.73 6.57
C ALA A 128 5.71 -6.99 6.40
N PRO A 129 6.11 -7.99 5.60
CA PRO A 129 5.28 -9.17 5.39
C PRO A 129 5.06 -9.94 6.70
N PHE A 130 3.79 -10.11 7.09
CA PHE A 130 3.39 -10.91 8.24
C PHE A 130 2.08 -11.68 7.98
N SER A 131 1.75 -12.63 8.85
CA SER A 131 0.57 -13.49 8.72
C SER A 131 -0.68 -12.95 9.44
N THR A 132 -0.57 -11.80 10.09
CA THR A 132 -1.68 -11.15 10.82
C THR A 132 -1.98 -9.78 10.20
N ARG A 133 -2.87 -9.00 10.82
CA ARG A 133 -3.42 -7.78 10.27
C ARG A 133 -2.56 -6.56 10.60
N GLN A 134 -2.19 -5.85 9.54
CA GLN A 134 -1.60 -4.52 9.58
C GLN A 134 -2.59 -3.51 9.03
N GLU A 135 -2.71 -2.39 9.74
CA GLU A 135 -3.84 -1.48 9.61
C GLU A 135 -3.44 -0.02 9.61
N ILE A 136 -4.21 0.80 8.89
CA ILE A 136 -4.15 2.27 8.92
C ILE A 136 -2.71 2.77 8.72
N PRO A 137 -2.07 2.48 7.56
CA PRO A 137 -0.72 2.95 7.32
C PRO A 137 -0.70 4.48 7.29
N LYS A 138 0.36 5.05 7.84
CA LYS A 138 0.72 6.46 7.67
C LYS A 138 2.17 6.56 7.24
N ILE A 139 2.46 7.53 6.37
CA ILE A 139 3.78 7.70 5.78
C ILE A 139 4.23 9.15 5.80
N VAL A 140 5.54 9.35 6.02
CA VAL A 140 6.21 10.65 5.86
C VAL A 140 7.56 10.43 5.19
N SER A 141 7.95 11.35 4.32
CA SER A 141 9.29 11.35 3.73
C SER A 141 10.35 11.37 4.83
N ASP A 142 11.48 10.70 4.59
CA ASP A 142 12.62 10.76 5.51
C ASP A 142 13.51 12.00 5.31
N GLY A 143 13.23 12.82 4.30
CA GLY A 143 14.06 13.99 3.96
C GLY A 143 15.14 13.72 2.91
N ASP A 144 15.57 12.46 2.77
CA ASP A 144 16.75 12.03 1.99
C ASP A 144 16.38 11.07 0.84
N GLY A 145 15.11 11.06 0.43
CA GLY A 145 14.59 10.27 -0.69
C GLY A 145 13.97 8.93 -0.30
N GLY A 146 13.98 8.55 0.97
CA GLY A 146 13.24 7.43 1.53
C GLY A 146 11.97 7.85 2.25
N VAL A 147 11.41 6.92 3.02
CA VAL A 147 10.10 7.07 3.66
C VAL A 147 10.02 6.29 4.98
N PHE A 148 9.43 6.92 5.99
CA PHE A 148 8.99 6.24 7.19
C PHE A 148 7.53 5.81 7.03
N VAL A 149 7.25 4.57 7.42
CA VAL A 149 5.90 3.99 7.41
C VAL A 149 5.58 3.53 8.83
N ALA A 150 4.43 3.92 9.36
CA ALA A 150 3.92 3.44 10.66
C ALA A 150 2.51 2.85 10.48
N TRP A 151 2.17 1.84 11.30
CA TRP A 151 0.88 1.16 11.22
C TRP A 151 0.46 0.56 12.57
N ASN A 152 -0.83 0.27 12.67
CA ASN A 152 -1.41 -0.56 13.71
C ASN A 152 -1.18 -2.04 13.37
N ASP A 153 -0.61 -2.81 14.27
CA ASP A 153 -0.26 -4.20 14.04
C ASP A 153 -0.84 -5.11 15.13
N ASP A 154 -1.55 -6.16 14.75
CA ASP A 154 -2.14 -7.10 15.70
C ASP A 154 -1.31 -8.38 15.92
N ARG A 155 -0.06 -8.44 15.45
CA ARG A 155 0.78 -9.64 15.56
C ARG A 155 1.01 -10.15 16.98
N ASN A 156 0.89 -9.27 17.97
CA ASN A 156 1.03 -9.61 19.39
C ASN A 156 -0.31 -9.76 20.12
N ALA A 157 -1.44 -9.63 19.41
CA ALA A 157 -2.75 -9.86 20.01
C ALA A 157 -2.84 -11.33 20.43
N GLY A 158 -2.99 -11.57 21.74
CA GLY A 158 -3.34 -12.90 22.25
C GLY A 158 -4.57 -13.41 21.51
N THR A 159 -4.52 -14.65 21.05
CA THR A 159 -5.55 -15.27 20.21
C THR A 159 -6.84 -15.52 20.99
N THR A 160 -7.61 -14.47 21.27
CA THR A 160 -8.96 -14.60 21.80
C THR A 160 -9.92 -13.92 20.84
N SER A 161 -10.50 -14.76 19.99
CA SER A 161 -11.76 -14.57 19.25
C SER A 161 -11.90 -13.29 18.42
N GLY A 162 -11.51 -13.35 17.14
CA GLY A 162 -12.09 -12.58 16.01
C GLY A 162 -11.99 -11.05 16.02
N GLU A 163 -11.80 -10.43 17.17
CA GLU A 163 -11.68 -9.00 17.39
C GLU A 163 -10.28 -8.76 17.94
N SER A 164 -9.36 -8.24 17.11
CA SER A 164 -8.04 -7.82 17.62
C SER A 164 -8.24 -6.59 18.49
N ILE A 165 -8.47 -6.81 19.78
CA ILE A 165 -8.58 -5.75 20.77
C ILE A 165 -7.22 -5.18 21.16
N ASN A 166 -6.11 -5.83 20.79
CA ASN A 166 -4.75 -5.38 21.08
C ASN A 166 -3.96 -5.19 19.78
N THR A 167 -3.88 -3.94 19.30
CA THR A 167 -2.89 -3.54 18.29
C THR A 167 -1.76 -2.79 18.96
N ASP A 168 -0.52 -3.10 18.57
CA ASP A 168 0.66 -2.32 18.90
C ASP A 168 1.02 -1.41 17.71
N ILE A 169 1.90 -0.43 17.94
CA ILE A 169 2.39 0.43 16.86
C ILE A 169 3.73 -0.12 16.37
N TYR A 170 3.80 -0.37 15.07
CA TYR A 170 5.02 -0.75 14.38
C TYR A 170 5.38 0.30 13.33
N ALA A 171 6.65 0.34 12.98
CA ALA A 171 7.16 1.20 11.93
C ALA A 171 8.28 0.56 11.12
N GLN A 172 8.52 1.10 9.93
CA GLN A 172 9.60 0.73 9.01
C GLN A 172 10.19 2.01 8.43
N HIS A 173 11.50 2.00 8.22
CA HIS A 173 12.17 2.97 7.36
C HIS A 173 12.54 2.26 6.06
N ILE A 174 12.11 2.82 4.93
CA ILE A 174 12.36 2.28 3.60
C ILE A 174 13.26 3.26 2.87
N SER A 175 14.38 2.77 2.35
CA SER A 175 15.28 3.57 1.54
C SER A 175 14.64 3.97 0.20
N GLN A 176 15.22 4.96 -0.47
CA GLN A 176 14.83 5.36 -1.83
C GLN A 176 14.78 4.19 -2.83
N SER A 177 15.66 3.19 -2.63
CA SER A 177 15.78 1.99 -3.48
C SER A 177 14.93 0.80 -3.03
N GLY A 178 14.07 0.97 -2.02
CA GLY A 178 13.15 -0.08 -1.57
C GLY A 178 13.79 -1.10 -0.62
N SER A 179 14.80 -0.70 0.15
CA SER A 179 15.38 -1.56 1.18
C SER A 179 14.79 -1.25 2.55
N ASN A 180 14.41 -2.30 3.29
CA ASN A 180 13.92 -2.20 4.66
C ASN A 180 15.08 -1.98 5.64
N MET A 181 15.12 -0.81 6.28
CA MET A 181 16.24 -0.37 7.12
C MET A 181 16.11 -0.82 8.59
N TRP A 182 14.92 -1.23 9.04
CA TRP A 182 14.68 -1.72 10.41
C TRP A 182 14.30 -3.21 10.44
N GLY A 183 14.93 -4.00 9.58
CA GLY A 183 14.67 -5.44 9.45
C GLY A 183 13.44 -5.77 8.62
N SER A 184 13.23 -7.03 8.28
CA SER A 184 12.22 -7.44 7.29
C SER A 184 10.77 -7.29 7.77
N THR A 185 10.52 -7.31 9.08
CA THR A 185 9.16 -7.30 9.64
C THR A 185 8.80 -6.00 10.36
N GLY A 186 9.61 -4.96 10.18
CA GLY A 186 9.47 -3.69 10.88
C GLY A 186 9.87 -3.75 12.35
N LYS A 187 9.93 -2.58 12.98
CA LYS A 187 10.30 -2.40 14.37
C LYS A 187 9.09 -2.02 15.19
N GLN A 188 8.92 -2.68 16.34
CA GLN A 188 7.92 -2.30 17.32
C GLN A 188 8.29 -0.95 17.93
N VAL A 189 7.37 0.01 17.89
CA VAL A 189 7.54 1.35 18.48
C VAL A 189 7.10 1.32 19.94
N THR A 190 5.98 0.65 20.23
CA THR A 190 5.47 0.48 21.58
C THR A 190 4.81 -0.89 21.74
N SER A 191 4.79 -1.36 22.98
CA SER A 191 4.12 -2.59 23.40
C SER A 191 3.26 -2.26 24.62
N GLY A 192 2.03 -2.75 24.66
CA GLY A 192 1.15 -2.56 25.81
C GLY A 192 0.09 -3.64 25.93
N SER A 193 -0.49 -3.79 27.12
CA SER A 193 -1.62 -4.71 27.35
C SER A 193 -2.96 -4.19 26.81
N SER A 194 -2.96 -3.03 26.16
CA SER A 194 -4.15 -2.33 25.67
C SER A 194 -3.93 -1.81 24.27
N LYS A 195 -5.02 -1.69 23.50
CA LYS A 195 -5.03 -1.17 22.13
C LYS A 195 -4.29 0.17 22.02
N GLN A 196 -3.25 0.19 21.20
CA GLN A 196 -2.62 1.41 20.72
C GLN A 196 -3.27 1.83 19.40
N LEU A 197 -3.50 3.13 19.24
CA LEU A 197 -4.08 3.70 18.02
C LEU A 197 -3.09 4.70 17.44
N LEU A 198 -2.61 4.43 16.23
CA LEU A 198 -1.76 5.37 15.50
C LEU A 198 -2.57 6.62 15.18
N ASN A 199 -2.16 7.76 15.75
CA ASN A 199 -2.80 9.03 15.42
C ASN A 199 -2.15 9.69 14.21
N ASP A 200 -0.82 9.89 14.20
CA ASP A 200 -0.10 10.47 13.06
C ASP A 200 1.39 10.15 13.04
N ILE A 201 2.03 10.45 11.91
CA ILE A 201 3.48 10.55 11.76
C ILE A 201 3.78 11.91 11.10
N VAL A 202 4.76 12.65 11.62
CA VAL A 202 5.11 14.02 11.18
C VAL A 202 6.61 14.23 11.14
#